data_AF-A0A1G3ADS7-F1
#
_entry.id   AF-A0A1G3ADS7-F1
#
_cell.length_a   1.000
_cell.length_b   1.000
_cell.length_c   1.000
_cell.angle_alpha   90.00
_cell.angle_beta   90.00
_cell.angle_gamma   90.00
#
_symmetry.space_group_name_H-M   'P 1'
#
loop_
_entity.id
_entity.type
_entity.pdbx_description
1 polymer ?
#
loop_
_entity_poly.entity_id
_entity_poly.type
_entity_poly.pdbx_seq_one_letter_code
_entity_poly.pdbx_strand_id
1 'polypeptide(L)'
;MPADPEIARSFYQNWLLALGKEAGFRGAKVDVTGQARQRGGVYRVLRFTVQARATLEKLTEFLYKFYSVDRLHQIRTLSIKPTAGSSDLELTLVIEALSLPDGEPSEPPAAGRLAEYDQYTTAIANRNLFAPHKPAPPPAEKPPAEPGPPKFDPGKYAYLTAIVGVNGRPEVWVISRTSGEKLKLHEGDSFSVGELRGKVIQINRRDAEIEFDGDRGRWLVSMGDNLSDAVKLPDG
;
A
#
# COMPACT_ATOMS: atom_id res chain seq x y z
N MET A 1 50.43 14.31 -0.25
CA MET A 1 51.11 13.44 -1.24
C MET A 1 52.50 13.97 -1.49
N PRO A 2 53.43 13.13 -1.99
CA PRO A 2 54.77 13.55 -2.36
C PRO A 2 54.80 14.86 -3.16
N ALA A 3 55.83 15.68 -2.97
CA ALA A 3 56.00 16.95 -3.66
C ALA A 3 56.29 16.80 -5.16
N ASP A 4 57.09 15.79 -5.51
CA ASP A 4 57.40 15.45 -6.88
C ASP A 4 56.14 14.89 -7.58
N PRO A 5 55.73 15.47 -8.73
CA PRO A 5 54.49 15.12 -9.38
C PRO A 5 54.48 13.70 -9.97
N GLU A 6 55.61 13.19 -10.46
CA GLU A 6 55.67 11.84 -11.05
C GLU A 6 55.70 10.76 -9.97
N ILE A 7 56.41 11.03 -8.86
CA ILE A 7 56.38 10.18 -7.67
C ILE A 7 54.97 10.17 -7.06
N ALA A 8 54.33 11.33 -6.91
CA ALA A 8 52.99 11.45 -6.36
C ALA A 8 51.94 10.72 -7.22
N ARG A 9 52.05 10.82 -8.54
CA ARG A 9 51.20 10.08 -9.49
C ARG A 9 51.33 8.59 -9.31
N SER A 10 52.56 8.08 -9.39
CA SER A 10 52.85 6.65 -9.29
C SER A 10 52.43 6.09 -7.93
N PHE A 11 52.75 6.81 -6.85
CA PHE A 11 52.38 6.44 -5.48
C PHE A 11 50.87 6.33 -5.31
N TYR A 12 50.12 7.34 -5.74
CA TYR A 12 48.68 7.33 -5.56
C TYR A 12 47.94 6.38 -6.51
N GLN A 13 48.44 6.23 -7.74
CA GLN A 13 47.95 5.22 -8.67
C GLN A 13 48.07 3.81 -8.09
N ASN A 14 49.22 3.47 -7.52
CA ASN A 14 49.43 2.18 -6.85
C ASN A 14 48.51 2.00 -5.65
N TRP A 15 48.31 3.05 -4.85
CA TRP A 15 47.36 3.01 -3.73
C TRP A 15 45.92 2.77 -4.20
N LEU A 16 45.46 3.45 -5.26
CA LEU A 16 44.12 3.23 -5.83
C LEU A 16 43.94 1.81 -6.38
N LEU A 17 44.96 1.28 -7.05
CA LEU A 17 44.95 -0.11 -7.54
C LEU A 17 44.89 -1.13 -6.39
N ALA A 18 45.68 -0.92 -5.34
CA ALA A 18 45.69 -1.78 -4.16
C ALA A 18 44.33 -1.73 -3.44
N LEU A 19 43.79 -0.53 -3.21
CA LEU A 19 42.50 -0.31 -2.59
C LEU A 19 41.36 -0.96 -3.38
N GLY A 20 41.36 -0.78 -4.71
CA GLY A 20 40.37 -1.41 -5.58
C GLY A 20 40.44 -2.93 -5.52
N LYS A 21 41.66 -3.50 -5.53
CA LYS A 21 41.87 -4.96 -5.41
C LYS A 21 41.38 -5.48 -4.06
N GLU A 22 41.71 -4.79 -2.97
CA GLU A 22 41.29 -5.16 -1.61
C GLU A 22 39.76 -5.11 -1.45
N ALA A 23 39.12 -4.09 -2.02
CA ALA A 23 37.66 -3.97 -2.07
C ALA A 23 37.00 -4.92 -3.10
N GLY A 24 37.75 -5.77 -3.78
CA GLY A 24 37.21 -6.77 -4.71
C GLY A 24 36.78 -6.24 -6.07
N PHE A 25 37.29 -5.08 -6.51
CA PHE A 25 37.05 -4.59 -7.87
C PHE A 25 37.69 -5.52 -8.90
N ARG A 26 36.94 -5.87 -9.95
CA ARG A 26 37.41 -6.68 -11.07
C ARG A 26 37.78 -5.80 -12.26
N GLY A 27 38.89 -6.13 -12.92
CA GLY A 27 39.36 -5.39 -14.09
C GLY A 27 39.68 -3.93 -13.79
N ALA A 28 40.12 -3.63 -12.57
CA ALA A 28 40.43 -2.27 -12.16
C ALA A 28 41.58 -1.70 -12.99
N LYS A 29 41.33 -0.57 -13.65
CA LYS A 29 42.31 0.22 -14.37
C LYS A 29 42.34 1.62 -13.76
N VAL A 30 43.55 2.17 -13.59
CA VAL A 30 43.75 3.53 -13.10
C VAL A 30 44.59 4.28 -14.11
N ASP A 31 44.00 5.29 -14.73
CA ASP A 31 44.67 6.18 -15.70
C ASP A 31 44.93 7.54 -15.05
N VAL A 32 46.12 8.09 -15.27
CA VAL A 32 46.43 9.49 -14.92
C VAL A 32 45.92 10.38 -16.04
N THR A 33 45.07 11.35 -15.73
CA THR A 33 44.45 12.21 -16.74
C THR A 33 44.91 13.65 -16.62
N GLY A 34 45.41 14.20 -17.73
CA GLY A 34 45.85 15.59 -17.83
C GLY A 34 47.18 15.90 -17.11
N GLN A 35 47.65 17.14 -17.31
CA GLN A 35 48.83 17.65 -16.62
C GLN A 35 48.48 18.06 -15.18
N ALA A 36 49.45 17.90 -14.27
CA ALA A 36 49.32 18.39 -12.91
C ALA A 36 49.09 19.91 -12.95
N ARG A 37 47.92 20.36 -12.47
CA ARG A 37 47.60 21.79 -12.48
C ARG A 37 48.07 22.42 -11.19
N GLN A 38 48.94 23.41 -11.30
CA GLN A 38 49.33 24.23 -10.15
C GLN A 38 48.22 25.22 -9.84
N ARG A 39 47.84 25.34 -8.57
CA ARG A 39 46.88 26.34 -8.09
C ARG A 39 47.62 27.33 -7.20
N GLY A 40 47.82 28.54 -7.71
CA GLY A 40 48.37 29.68 -6.96
C GLY A 40 49.76 29.46 -6.34
N GLY A 41 50.53 28.49 -6.81
CA GLY A 41 51.85 28.16 -6.24
C GLY A 41 51.81 27.27 -4.99
N VAL A 42 50.64 27.03 -4.38
CA VAL A 42 50.53 26.42 -3.05
C VAL A 42 50.37 24.89 -3.11
N TYR A 43 49.71 24.36 -4.14
CA TYR A 43 49.52 22.93 -4.31
C TYR A 43 49.35 22.54 -5.78
N ARG A 44 49.54 21.25 -6.06
CA ARG A 44 49.31 20.63 -7.37
C ARG A 44 48.12 19.69 -7.31
N VAL A 45 47.21 19.82 -8.27
CA VAL A 45 46.07 18.92 -8.43
C VAL A 45 46.44 17.83 -9.43
N LEU A 46 46.35 16.58 -8.98
CA LEU A 46 46.54 15.38 -9.78
C LEU A 46 45.18 14.74 -10.02
N ARG A 47 44.90 14.33 -11.26
CA ARG A 47 43.61 13.73 -11.62
C ARG A 47 43.79 12.29 -12.10
N PHE A 48 42.92 11.43 -11.62
CA PHE A 48 42.92 10.00 -11.89
C PHE A 48 41.53 9.57 -12.35
N THR A 49 41.50 8.63 -13.27
CA THR A 49 40.27 7.94 -13.69
C THR A 49 40.41 6.48 -13.31
N VAL A 50 39.48 5.99 -12.50
CA VAL A 50 39.39 4.58 -12.12
C VAL A 50 38.22 3.94 -12.87
N GLN A 51 38.50 2.88 -13.61
CA GLN A 51 37.48 2.08 -14.29
C GLN A 51 37.52 0.67 -13.71
N ALA A 52 36.36 0.12 -13.35
CA ALA A 52 36.27 -1.20 -12.72
C ALA A 52 34.87 -1.80 -12.86
N ARG A 53 34.75 -3.10 -12.54
CA ARG A 53 33.47 -3.77 -12.31
C ARG A 53 33.37 -4.26 -10.87
N ALA A 54 32.26 -3.97 -10.19
CA ALA A 54 32.03 -4.43 -8.81
C ALA A 54 30.53 -4.48 -8.50
N THR A 55 30.14 -5.14 -7.42
CA THR A 55 28.77 -5.03 -6.87
C THR A 55 28.60 -3.73 -6.08
N LEU A 56 27.37 -3.34 -5.77
CA LEU A 56 27.11 -2.16 -4.92
C LEU A 56 27.74 -2.28 -3.53
N GLU A 57 27.75 -3.48 -2.97
CA GLU A 57 28.41 -3.78 -1.69
C GLU A 57 29.91 -3.51 -1.76
N LYS A 58 30.58 -4.02 -2.79
CA LYS A 58 32.03 -3.82 -3.00
C LYS A 58 32.39 -2.37 -3.33
N LEU A 59 31.53 -1.65 -4.03
CA LEU A 59 31.65 -0.21 -4.19
C LEU A 59 31.53 0.53 -2.84
N THR A 60 30.59 0.11 -1.98
CA THR A 60 30.42 0.71 -0.64
C THR A 60 31.65 0.47 0.23
N GLU A 61 32.23 -0.74 0.18
CA GLU A 61 33.49 -1.08 0.84
C GLU A 61 34.65 -0.18 0.36
N PHE A 62 34.80 -0.02 -0.95
CA PHE A 62 35.81 0.87 -1.52
C PHE A 62 35.63 2.31 -1.05
N LEU A 63 34.41 2.86 -1.10
CA LEU A 63 34.12 4.24 -0.69
C LEU A 63 34.41 4.46 0.80
N TYR A 64 34.04 3.49 1.64
CA TYR A 64 34.33 3.53 3.07
C TYR A 64 35.84 3.61 3.32
N LYS A 65 36.61 2.66 2.79
CA LYS A 65 38.08 2.63 2.93
C LYS A 65 38.77 3.83 2.29
N PHE A 66 38.23 4.33 1.18
CA PHE A 66 38.74 5.54 0.52
C PHE A 66 38.62 6.75 1.44
N TYR A 67 37.49 6.94 2.11
CA TYR A 67 37.26 8.08 2.99
C TYR A 67 37.72 7.88 4.44
N SER A 68 38.06 6.65 4.84
CA SER A 68 38.57 6.33 6.18
C SER A 68 40.03 6.70 6.38
N VAL A 69 40.70 7.23 5.36
CA VAL A 69 42.08 7.73 5.42
C VAL A 69 42.11 9.24 5.31
N ASP A 70 42.95 9.89 6.10
CA ASP A 70 43.13 11.35 6.05
C ASP A 70 44.12 11.75 4.94
N ARG A 71 43.71 11.53 3.69
CA ARG A 71 44.42 12.03 2.51
C ARG A 71 43.67 13.20 1.89
N LEU A 72 44.43 14.17 1.37
CA LEU A 72 43.88 15.28 0.58
C LEU A 72 43.45 14.80 -0.81
N HIS A 73 42.35 14.09 -0.87
CA HIS A 73 41.75 13.56 -2.09
C HIS A 73 40.24 13.72 -2.10
N GLN A 74 39.62 13.57 -3.25
CA GLN A 74 38.17 13.57 -3.38
C GLN A 74 37.74 12.88 -4.67
N ILE A 75 36.59 12.22 -4.63
CA ILE A 75 35.91 11.76 -5.84
C ILE A 75 35.11 12.94 -6.40
N ARG A 76 35.44 13.39 -7.60
CA ARG A 76 34.72 14.45 -8.33
C ARG A 76 33.51 13.92 -9.08
N THR A 77 33.60 12.70 -9.57
CA THR A 77 32.54 12.06 -10.35
C THR A 77 32.54 10.58 -10.04
N LEU A 78 31.36 10.04 -9.81
CA LEU A 78 31.10 8.61 -9.71
C LEU A 78 29.98 8.28 -10.69
N SER A 79 30.31 7.58 -11.76
CA SER A 79 29.34 7.03 -12.70
C SER A 79 29.18 5.55 -12.43
N ILE A 80 27.92 5.12 -12.30
CA ILE A 80 27.54 3.75 -12.01
C ILE A 80 26.57 3.31 -13.09
N LYS A 81 26.92 2.26 -13.82
CA LYS A 81 26.05 1.67 -14.84
C LYS A 81 25.75 0.21 -14.49
N PRO A 82 24.48 -0.15 -14.25
CA PRO A 82 24.11 -1.55 -14.02
C PRO A 82 24.40 -2.42 -15.23
N THR A 83 24.88 -3.63 -14.99
CA THR A 83 25.02 -4.65 -16.03
C THR A 83 23.74 -5.48 -16.09
N ALA A 84 23.10 -5.55 -17.26
CA ALA A 84 21.84 -6.27 -17.42
C ALA A 84 21.97 -7.74 -16.98
N GLY A 85 21.02 -8.20 -16.16
CA GLY A 85 20.98 -9.59 -15.67
C GLY A 85 22.05 -9.95 -14.64
N SER A 86 22.74 -8.96 -14.05
CA SER A 86 23.80 -9.17 -13.05
C SER A 86 23.68 -8.17 -11.90
N SER A 87 24.26 -8.51 -10.75
CA SER A 87 24.51 -7.57 -9.64
C SER A 87 25.74 -6.69 -9.87
N ASP A 88 26.43 -6.88 -11.00
CA ASP A 88 27.61 -6.14 -11.40
C ASP A 88 27.28 -4.73 -11.89
N LEU A 89 28.08 -3.79 -11.44
CA LEU A 89 28.09 -2.40 -11.85
C LEU A 89 29.39 -2.12 -12.60
N GLU A 90 29.27 -1.49 -13.76
CA GLU A 90 30.38 -0.84 -14.42
C GLU A 90 30.59 0.53 -13.78
N LEU A 91 31.80 0.76 -13.27
CA LEU A 91 32.16 1.91 -12.46
C LEU A 91 33.15 2.79 -13.21
N THR A 92 32.91 4.10 -13.18
CA THR A 92 33.92 5.10 -13.58
C THR A 92 33.99 6.17 -12.51
N LEU A 93 35.16 6.32 -11.89
CA LEU A 93 35.44 7.33 -10.88
C LEU A 93 36.44 8.34 -11.44
N VAL A 94 36.17 9.63 -11.27
CA VAL A 94 37.15 10.70 -11.48
C VAL A 94 37.57 11.21 -10.11
N ILE A 95 38.86 11.09 -9.81
CA ILE A 95 39.43 11.38 -8.51
C ILE A 95 40.44 12.52 -8.65
N GLU A 96 40.39 13.48 -7.74
CA GLU A 96 41.43 14.48 -7.59
C GLU A 96 42.19 14.26 -6.29
N ALA A 97 43.50 14.41 -6.36
CA ALA A 97 44.37 14.38 -5.20
C ALA A 97 45.35 15.55 -5.20
N LEU A 98 45.69 16.02 -4.00
CA LEU A 98 46.56 17.17 -3.81
C LEU A 98 47.98 16.76 -3.40
N SER A 99 48.95 17.27 -4.14
CA SER A 99 50.36 17.25 -3.81
C SER A 99 50.78 18.62 -3.25
N LEU A 100 51.46 18.59 -2.11
CA LEU A 100 51.96 19.77 -1.40
C LEU A 100 53.47 19.87 -1.61
N PRO A 101 54.05 21.10 -1.68
CA PRO A 101 55.49 21.31 -1.90
C PRO A 101 56.41 20.59 -0.92
N ASP A 102 55.97 20.39 0.32
CA ASP A 102 56.74 19.72 1.38
C ASP A 102 56.13 18.36 1.77
N GLY A 103 55.29 17.80 0.89
CA GLY A 103 54.63 16.53 1.16
C GLY A 103 55.59 15.36 1.01
N GLU A 104 55.61 14.47 2.00
CA GLU A 104 56.34 13.20 1.95
C GLU A 104 55.42 12.01 1.62
N PRO A 105 55.96 10.89 1.11
CA PRO A 105 55.22 9.64 0.99
C PRO A 105 55.03 9.03 2.39
N SER A 106 53.82 9.13 2.93
CA SER A 106 53.46 8.48 4.20
C SER A 106 52.12 7.74 4.11
N GLU A 107 51.97 6.78 5.02
CA GLU A 107 50.69 6.18 5.31
C GLU A 107 49.85 7.20 6.10
N PRO A 108 48.62 7.49 5.66
CA PRO A 108 47.79 8.52 6.25
C PRO A 108 47.16 7.98 7.55
N PRO A 109 46.93 8.83 8.55
CA PRO A 109 46.18 8.41 9.72
C PRO A 109 44.72 8.09 9.32
N ALA A 110 44.02 7.39 10.21
CA ALA A 110 42.59 7.14 10.05
C ALA A 110 41.81 8.46 10.12
N ALA A 111 40.83 8.64 9.24
CA ALA A 111 39.92 9.77 9.25
C ALA A 111 38.80 9.54 10.27
N GLY A 112 38.80 10.28 11.39
CA GLY A 112 37.85 10.12 12.49
C GLY A 112 36.41 10.62 12.25
N ARG A 113 35.99 10.76 10.99
CA ARG A 113 34.72 11.44 10.61
C ARG A 113 33.65 10.51 10.02
N LEU A 114 33.95 9.23 9.83
CA LEU A 114 33.01 8.26 9.30
C LEU A 114 32.27 7.54 10.43
N ALA A 115 31.02 7.15 10.15
CA ALA A 115 30.31 6.19 10.98
C ALA A 115 30.86 4.77 10.77
N GLU A 116 30.38 3.81 11.55
CA GLU A 116 30.75 2.40 11.38
C GLU A 116 30.35 1.86 10.00
N TYR A 117 31.18 0.99 9.42
CA TYR A 117 30.97 0.41 8.08
C TYR A 117 29.58 -0.20 7.90
N ASP A 118 29.09 -0.93 8.91
CA ASP A 118 27.80 -1.65 8.87
C ASP A 118 26.59 -0.72 8.68
N GLN A 119 26.70 0.55 9.10
CA GLN A 119 25.65 1.53 8.89
C GLN A 119 25.50 1.87 7.40
N TYR A 120 26.61 1.91 6.66
CA TYR A 120 26.60 2.21 5.24
C TYR A 120 26.12 1.04 4.39
N THR A 121 26.52 -0.19 4.72
CA THR A 121 26.02 -1.39 4.01
C THR A 121 24.51 -1.53 4.18
N THR A 122 23.99 -1.30 5.39
CA THR A 122 22.55 -1.30 5.66
C THR A 122 21.80 -0.22 4.87
N ALA A 123 22.33 1.00 4.84
CA ALA A 123 21.65 2.13 4.20
C ALA A 123 21.72 2.12 2.67
N ILE A 124 22.78 1.56 2.08
CA ILE A 124 23.06 1.67 0.64
C ILE A 124 22.97 0.30 -0.04
N ALA A 125 23.81 -0.66 0.35
CA ALA A 125 23.94 -1.93 -0.35
C ALA A 125 22.64 -2.75 -0.30
N ASN A 126 21.91 -2.70 0.81
CA ASN A 126 20.70 -3.48 1.01
C ASN A 126 19.44 -2.90 0.33
N ARG A 127 19.52 -1.72 -0.29
CA ARG A 127 18.34 -1.04 -0.87
C ARG A 127 17.97 -1.50 -2.28
N ASN A 128 18.68 -2.46 -2.85
CA ASN A 128 18.45 -3.00 -4.19
C ASN A 128 18.18 -1.89 -5.24
N LEU A 129 18.99 -0.81 -5.19
CA LEU A 129 18.73 0.46 -5.88
C LEU A 129 18.65 0.37 -7.41
N PHE A 130 19.13 -0.74 -7.99
CA PHE A 130 19.19 -0.96 -9.43
C PHE A 130 18.25 -2.08 -9.90
N ALA A 131 17.42 -2.64 -9.02
CA ALA A 131 16.40 -3.59 -9.45
C ALA A 131 15.33 -2.87 -10.29
N PRO A 132 14.75 -3.55 -11.30
CA PRO A 132 13.58 -3.06 -12.00
C PRO A 132 12.49 -2.72 -10.97
N HIS A 133 11.85 -1.56 -11.13
CA HIS A 133 10.72 -1.19 -10.29
C HIS A 133 9.63 -2.26 -10.43
N LYS A 134 9.35 -2.99 -9.35
CA LYS A 134 8.18 -3.85 -9.26
C LYS A 134 7.09 -3.03 -8.58
N PRO A 135 6.06 -2.56 -9.30
CA PRO A 135 4.96 -1.87 -8.66
C PRO A 135 4.38 -2.78 -7.57
N ALA A 136 4.02 -2.19 -6.44
CA ALA A 136 3.29 -2.93 -5.42
C ALA A 136 2.04 -3.55 -6.07
N PRO A 137 1.68 -4.80 -5.74
CA PRO A 137 0.42 -5.34 -6.21
C PRO A 137 -0.70 -4.36 -5.83
N PRO A 138 -1.66 -4.09 -6.72
CA PRO A 138 -2.81 -3.28 -6.36
C PRO A 138 -3.42 -3.84 -5.07
N PRO A 139 -3.92 -2.98 -4.16
CA PRO A 139 -4.60 -3.45 -2.96
C PRO A 139 -5.63 -4.52 -3.37
N ALA A 140 -5.59 -5.68 -2.72
CA ALA A 140 -6.56 -6.73 -3.01
C ALA A 140 -7.96 -6.11 -2.90
N GLU A 141 -8.71 -6.11 -4.00
CA GLU A 141 -10.11 -5.72 -3.96
C GLU A 141 -10.78 -6.62 -2.93
N LYS A 142 -11.32 -6.02 -1.86
CA LYS A 142 -12.17 -6.78 -0.95
C LYS A 142 -13.28 -7.37 -1.82
N PRO A 143 -13.53 -8.69 -1.77
CA PRO A 143 -14.67 -9.27 -2.46
C PRO A 143 -15.89 -8.40 -2.17
N PRO A 144 -16.67 -8.01 -3.19
CA PRO A 144 -17.94 -7.32 -2.96
C PRO A 144 -18.68 -8.09 -1.88
N ALA A 145 -19.08 -7.40 -0.80
CA ALA A 145 -19.88 -8.03 0.24
C ALA A 145 -21.06 -8.69 -0.46
N GLU A 146 -21.24 -10.00 -0.27
CA GLU A 146 -22.33 -10.73 -0.89
C GLU A 146 -23.62 -9.96 -0.58
N PRO A 147 -24.41 -9.58 -1.60
CA PRO A 147 -25.70 -8.97 -1.34
C PRO A 147 -26.46 -9.96 -0.48
N GLY A 148 -26.78 -9.54 0.76
CA GLY A 148 -27.53 -10.37 1.69
C GLY A 148 -28.80 -10.88 1.00
N PRO A 149 -29.28 -12.08 1.36
CA PRO A 149 -30.45 -12.66 0.70
C PRO A 149 -31.59 -11.64 0.68
N PRO A 150 -32.26 -11.46 -0.47
CA PRO A 150 -33.34 -10.48 -0.60
C PRO A 150 -34.37 -10.75 0.50
N LYS A 151 -34.58 -9.77 1.39
CA LYS A 151 -35.57 -9.89 2.47
C LYS A 151 -36.96 -9.91 1.83
N PHE A 152 -37.57 -11.08 1.82
CA PHE A 152 -38.95 -11.30 1.38
C PHE A 152 -39.89 -11.02 2.55
N ASP A 153 -40.84 -10.10 2.38
CA ASP A 153 -41.82 -9.74 3.41
C ASP A 153 -43.18 -10.44 3.12
N PRO A 154 -43.56 -11.44 3.93
CA PRO A 154 -44.83 -12.17 3.78
C PRO A 154 -46.08 -11.30 4.00
N GLY A 155 -45.97 -10.15 4.70
CA GLY A 155 -47.09 -9.26 4.99
C GLY A 155 -47.72 -8.66 3.72
N LYS A 156 -46.90 -8.46 2.68
CA LYS A 156 -47.34 -7.98 1.35
C LYS A 156 -48.25 -8.95 0.59
N TYR A 157 -48.44 -10.17 1.11
CA TYR A 157 -49.25 -11.22 0.48
C TYR A 157 -50.29 -11.82 1.45
N ALA A 158 -50.69 -11.06 2.46
CA ALA A 158 -51.80 -11.40 3.36
C ALA A 158 -53.13 -10.93 2.77
N TYR A 159 -54.10 -11.84 2.65
CA TYR A 159 -55.41 -11.56 2.04
C TYR A 159 -56.55 -11.88 3.00
N LEU A 160 -57.58 -11.04 3.01
CA LEU A 160 -58.86 -11.34 3.64
C LEU A 160 -59.64 -12.28 2.71
N THR A 161 -59.70 -13.57 3.01
CA THR A 161 -60.23 -14.57 2.05
C THR A 161 -61.63 -15.05 2.33
N ALA A 162 -62.11 -14.92 3.58
CA ALA A 162 -63.50 -15.24 3.90
C ALA A 162 -63.98 -14.44 5.11
N ILE A 163 -65.27 -14.16 5.12
CA ILE A 163 -66.02 -13.75 6.30
C ILE A 163 -67.13 -14.77 6.47
N VAL A 164 -67.11 -15.50 7.58
CA VAL A 164 -68.02 -16.61 7.84
C VAL A 164 -68.70 -16.42 9.19
N GLY A 165 -69.98 -16.81 9.27
CA GLY A 165 -70.69 -16.87 10.53
C GLY A 165 -70.54 -18.26 11.15
N VAL A 166 -69.83 -18.38 12.28
CA VAL A 166 -69.68 -19.64 13.03
C VAL A 166 -70.40 -19.48 14.36
N ASN A 167 -71.40 -20.33 14.64
CA ASN A 167 -72.22 -20.27 15.87
C ASN A 167 -72.87 -18.89 16.13
N GLY A 168 -73.24 -18.17 15.07
CA GLY A 168 -73.88 -16.84 15.16
C GLY A 168 -72.92 -15.68 15.42
N ARG A 169 -71.60 -15.92 15.46
CA ARG A 169 -70.58 -14.87 15.56
C ARG A 169 -69.81 -14.71 14.24
N PRO A 170 -69.53 -13.48 13.79
CA PRO A 170 -68.74 -13.26 12.58
C PRO A 170 -67.26 -13.58 12.83
N GLU A 171 -66.63 -14.26 11.88
CA GLU A 171 -65.21 -14.62 11.88
C GLU A 171 -64.58 -14.24 10.52
N VAL A 172 -63.41 -13.60 10.58
CA VAL A 172 -62.60 -13.17 9.45
C VAL A 172 -61.44 -14.13 9.24
N TRP A 173 -61.25 -14.59 8.01
CA TRP A 173 -60.14 -15.47 7.64
C TRP A 173 -59.09 -14.71 6.85
N VAL A 174 -57.91 -14.56 7.43
CA VAL A 174 -56.74 -13.99 6.77
C VAL A 174 -55.80 -15.12 6.39
N ILE A 175 -55.32 -15.13 5.14
CA ILE A 175 -54.31 -16.10 4.69
C ILE A 175 -53.07 -15.36 4.17
N SER A 176 -51.89 -15.77 4.64
CA SER A 176 -50.64 -15.44 3.97
C SER A 176 -50.43 -16.44 2.85
N ARG A 177 -50.55 -16.00 1.59
CA ARG A 177 -50.38 -16.92 0.45
C ARG A 177 -48.95 -17.45 0.30
N THR A 178 -47.99 -16.80 0.93
CA THR A 178 -46.57 -17.13 0.83
C THR A 178 -46.09 -18.10 1.91
N SER A 179 -46.67 -18.04 3.12
CA SER A 179 -46.38 -19.03 4.18
C SER A 179 -47.44 -20.13 4.28
N GLY A 180 -48.62 -19.95 3.67
CA GLY A 180 -49.77 -20.84 3.81
C GLY A 180 -50.50 -20.70 5.15
N GLU A 181 -50.05 -19.79 6.02
CA GLU A 181 -50.65 -19.56 7.33
C GLU A 181 -52.04 -18.95 7.20
N LYS A 182 -53.00 -19.54 7.92
CA LYS A 182 -54.40 -19.11 7.94
C LYS A 182 -54.80 -18.73 9.36
N LEU A 183 -55.15 -17.47 9.54
CA LEU A 183 -55.64 -16.91 10.79
C LEU A 183 -57.16 -16.79 10.72
N LYS A 184 -57.82 -17.18 11.81
CA LYS A 184 -59.26 -17.06 12.01
C LYS A 184 -59.48 -16.12 13.17
N LEU A 185 -60.07 -14.96 12.89
CA LEU A 185 -60.07 -13.81 13.78
C LEU A 185 -61.50 -13.36 14.05
N HIS A 186 -61.78 -13.00 15.30
CA HIS A 186 -63.01 -12.36 15.71
C HIS A 186 -62.79 -10.86 15.95
N GLU A 187 -63.88 -10.11 16.11
CA GLU A 187 -63.80 -8.73 16.58
C GLU A 187 -63.05 -8.65 17.91
N GLY A 188 -62.07 -7.76 17.98
CA GLY A 188 -61.20 -7.57 19.13
C GLY A 188 -59.89 -8.36 19.08
N ASP A 189 -59.73 -9.32 18.17
CA ASP A 189 -58.52 -10.13 18.08
C ASP A 189 -57.37 -9.37 17.42
N SER A 190 -56.18 -9.48 18.01
CA SER A 190 -54.93 -9.04 17.41
C SER A 190 -54.29 -10.16 16.60
N PHE A 191 -53.63 -9.81 15.51
CA PHE A 191 -52.98 -10.76 14.63
C PHE A 191 -51.65 -10.23 14.11
N SER A 192 -50.79 -11.17 13.69
CA SER A 192 -49.53 -10.89 13.02
C SER A 192 -49.35 -11.80 11.82
N VAL A 193 -48.98 -11.24 10.67
CA VAL A 193 -48.60 -11.98 9.47
C VAL A 193 -47.29 -11.41 8.94
N GLY A 194 -46.18 -12.14 9.14
CA GLY A 194 -44.85 -11.59 8.88
C GLY A 194 -44.55 -10.42 9.82
N GLU A 195 -44.19 -9.25 9.26
CA GLU A 195 -43.99 -8.02 10.03
C GLU A 195 -45.28 -7.19 10.21
N LEU A 196 -46.34 -7.51 9.46
CA LEU A 196 -47.63 -6.83 9.55
C LEU A 196 -48.36 -7.23 10.84
N ARG A 197 -48.77 -6.24 11.63
CA ARG A 197 -49.51 -6.44 12.88
C ARG A 197 -50.74 -5.54 12.88
N GLY A 198 -51.83 -6.05 13.45
CA GLY A 198 -53.05 -5.27 13.58
C GLY A 198 -54.10 -5.94 14.46
N LYS A 199 -55.22 -5.24 14.63
CA LYS A 199 -56.36 -5.67 15.43
C LYS A 199 -57.64 -5.55 14.61
N VAL A 200 -58.47 -6.59 14.62
CA VAL A 200 -59.79 -6.56 14.01
C VAL A 200 -60.71 -5.73 14.91
N ILE A 201 -61.21 -4.62 14.38
CA ILE A 201 -62.06 -3.68 15.12
C ILE A 201 -63.52 -4.04 14.93
N GLN A 202 -63.93 -4.32 13.69
CA GLN A 202 -65.31 -4.65 13.34
C GLN A 202 -65.35 -5.59 12.14
N ILE A 203 -66.27 -6.54 12.13
CA ILE A 203 -66.49 -7.47 11.02
C ILE A 203 -67.88 -7.24 10.45
N ASN A 204 -67.94 -6.70 9.23
CA ASN A 204 -69.18 -6.52 8.50
C ASN A 204 -69.41 -7.69 7.53
N ARG A 205 -70.50 -7.63 6.75
CA ARG A 205 -70.88 -8.73 5.85
C ARG A 205 -69.91 -8.98 4.69
N ARG A 206 -69.17 -7.95 4.24
CA ARG A 206 -68.32 -8.02 3.04
C ARG A 206 -66.93 -7.45 3.23
N ASP A 207 -66.66 -6.89 4.40
CA ASP A 207 -65.44 -6.18 4.73
C ASP A 207 -65.19 -6.26 6.24
N ALA A 208 -63.97 -5.95 6.63
CA ALA A 208 -63.56 -5.83 8.01
C ALA A 208 -62.81 -4.52 8.22
N GLU A 209 -63.07 -3.87 9.35
CA GLU A 209 -62.30 -2.72 9.82
C GLU A 209 -61.13 -3.23 10.66
N ILE A 210 -59.92 -2.85 10.27
CA ILE A 210 -58.68 -3.25 10.92
C ILE A 210 -57.90 -2.01 11.32
N GLU A 211 -57.33 -2.02 12.52
CA GLU A 211 -56.34 -1.04 12.95
C GLU A 211 -54.95 -1.69 12.83
N PHE A 212 -54.04 -1.09 12.08
CA PHE A 212 -52.68 -1.61 11.89
C PHE A 212 -51.70 -0.92 12.84
N ASP A 213 -50.72 -1.66 13.37
CA ASP A 213 -49.71 -1.11 14.27
C ASP A 213 -48.94 0.03 13.58
N GLY A 214 -48.96 1.23 14.16
CA GLY A 214 -48.28 2.41 13.65
C GLY A 214 -49.21 3.48 13.04
N ASP A 215 -50.49 3.18 12.82
CA ASP A 215 -51.52 4.17 12.45
C ASP A 215 -52.75 4.00 13.36
N ARG A 216 -53.23 5.10 13.94
CA ARG A 216 -54.45 5.12 14.77
C ARG A 216 -55.74 5.17 13.95
N GLY A 217 -55.63 5.16 12.62
CA GLY A 217 -56.76 5.10 11.70
C GLY A 217 -57.38 3.72 11.58
N ARG A 218 -58.66 3.67 11.23
CA ARG A 218 -59.34 2.43 10.83
C ARG A 218 -59.21 2.23 9.34
N TRP A 219 -58.90 1.01 8.95
CA TRP A 219 -58.69 0.64 7.56
C TRP A 219 -59.72 -0.41 7.16
N LEU A 220 -60.45 -0.14 6.09
CA LEU A 220 -61.42 -1.06 5.53
C LEU A 220 -60.70 -2.03 4.59
N VAL A 221 -60.87 -3.33 4.83
CA VAL A 221 -60.37 -4.39 3.95
C VAL A 221 -61.57 -5.19 3.45
N SER A 222 -61.78 -5.22 2.14
CA SER A 222 -62.87 -6.01 1.55
C SER A 222 -62.50 -7.48 1.43
N MET A 223 -63.50 -8.34 1.46
CA MET A 223 -63.31 -9.76 1.18
C MET A 223 -62.72 -9.95 -0.22
N GLY A 224 -61.56 -10.61 -0.30
CA GLY A 224 -60.79 -10.83 -1.52
C GLY A 224 -59.53 -9.95 -1.63
N ASP A 225 -59.46 -8.86 -0.86
CA ASP A 225 -58.39 -7.87 -0.98
C ASP A 225 -57.17 -8.23 -0.13
N ASN A 226 -56.03 -7.66 -0.53
CA ASN A 226 -54.81 -7.70 0.23
C ASN A 226 -54.93 -6.73 1.42
N LEU A 227 -54.41 -7.11 2.59
CA LEU A 227 -54.38 -6.22 3.74
C LEU A 227 -53.55 -4.95 3.50
N SER A 228 -52.60 -4.98 2.55
CA SER A 228 -51.82 -3.81 2.14
C SER A 228 -52.59 -2.82 1.26
N ASP A 229 -53.68 -3.27 0.63
CA ASP A 229 -54.54 -2.45 -0.24
C ASP A 229 -55.72 -1.84 0.53
N ALA A 230 -55.69 -1.92 1.87
CA ALA A 230 -56.74 -1.41 2.73
C ALA A 230 -57.00 0.08 2.49
N VAL A 231 -58.26 0.49 2.57
CA VAL A 231 -58.66 1.89 2.37
C VAL A 231 -58.87 2.54 3.73
N LYS A 232 -58.14 3.64 4.00
CA LYS A 232 -58.31 4.39 5.25
C LYS A 232 -59.71 4.98 5.32
N LEU A 233 -60.41 4.70 6.41
CA LEU A 233 -61.70 5.33 6.69
C LEU A 233 -61.48 6.75 7.23
N PRO A 234 -62.39 7.70 6.95
CA PRO A 234 -62.33 9.04 7.53
C PRO A 234 -62.43 8.95 9.06
N ASP A 235 -61.73 9.83 9.78
CA ASP A 235 -61.91 9.97 11.22
C ASP A 235 -63.36 10.47 11.47
N GLY A 236 -64.17 9.63 12.12
CA GLY A 236 -65.57 9.92 12.46
C GLY A 236 -65.72 10.75 13.74
#